data_AF-A0A9Q1BND0-F1
#
_entry.id   AF-A0A9Q1BND0-F1
#
_cell.length_a   1.000
_cell.length_b   1.000
_cell.length_c   1.000
_cell.angle_alpha   90.00
_cell.angle_beta   90.00
_cell.angle_gamma   90.00
#
_symmetry.space_group_name_H-M   'P 1'
#
loop_
_entity.id
_entity.type
_entity.pdbx_description
1 polymer ?
#
loop_
_entity_poly.entity_id
_entity_poly.type
_entity_poly.pdbx_seq_one_letter_code
_entity_poly.pdbx_strand_id
1 'polypeptide(L)'
;MVMNKEIRLKEMEREREREEREREREERERERKEREMQMQKEKEEREMQMEREEKAREHEFRLKQLELGVIKGSDPKIGLDTGVFDVSKHVKFVPKFQEDNVEKFFNHFEKLGEQLKWPRDKWSILIQSNFTGKAQEVYSALSIEDSMDYDKVKKAILQAYELVPEAYRQKFRKYRKADTQTYVEFAYQKERHFDRW
;
A
#
# COMPACT_ATOMS: atom_id res chain seq x y z
N MET A 1 81.99 47.97 -14.62
CA MET A 1 80.70 48.09 -15.35
C MET A 1 80.18 46.77 -15.92
N VAL A 2 81.04 45.80 -16.29
CA VAL A 2 80.61 44.50 -16.86
C VAL A 2 79.82 43.62 -15.87
N MET A 3 80.23 43.58 -14.60
CA MET A 3 79.65 42.73 -13.55
C MET A 3 78.17 43.06 -13.22
N ASN A 4 77.76 44.33 -13.28
CA ASN A 4 76.36 44.73 -13.06
C ASN A 4 75.44 44.34 -14.23
N LYS A 5 75.98 44.19 -15.44
CA LYS A 5 75.23 43.74 -16.62
C LYS A 5 74.97 42.24 -16.56
N GLU A 6 75.96 41.47 -16.10
CA GLU A 6 75.84 40.01 -15.90
C GLU A 6 74.84 39.63 -14.79
N ILE A 7 74.79 40.40 -13.69
CA ILE A 7 73.81 40.17 -12.61
C ILE A 7 72.39 40.40 -13.12
N ARG A 8 72.14 41.51 -13.84
CA ARG A 8 70.82 41.80 -14.43
C ARG A 8 70.40 40.78 -15.48
N LEU A 9 71.36 40.27 -16.27
CA LEU A 9 71.10 39.21 -17.25
C LEU A 9 70.70 37.90 -16.55
N LYS A 10 71.40 37.51 -15.48
CA LYS A 10 71.05 36.33 -14.67
C LYS A 10 69.71 36.47 -13.96
N GLU A 11 69.33 37.67 -13.53
CA GLU A 11 68.02 37.93 -12.93
C GLU A 11 66.90 37.80 -13.95
N MET A 12 67.05 38.41 -15.14
CA MET A 12 66.08 38.24 -16.24
C MET A 12 65.98 36.80 -16.72
N GLU A 13 67.08 36.04 -16.73
CA GLU A 13 67.07 34.63 -17.11
C GLU A 13 66.32 33.78 -16.07
N ARG A 14 66.54 34.03 -14.78
CA ARG A 14 65.80 33.37 -13.70
C ARG A 14 64.33 33.74 -13.67
N GLU A 15 63.99 34.99 -14.02
CA GLU A 15 62.62 35.45 -14.12
C GLU A 15 61.89 34.78 -15.28
N ARG A 16 62.52 34.71 -16.46
CA ARG A 16 62.00 33.95 -17.61
C ARG A 16 61.82 32.47 -17.30
N GLU A 17 62.78 31.84 -16.62
CA GLU A 17 62.70 30.43 -16.22
C GLU A 17 61.62 30.19 -15.14
N ARG A 18 61.28 31.21 -14.34
CA ARG A 18 60.14 31.15 -13.39
C ARG A 18 58.81 31.28 -14.12
N GLU A 19 58.70 32.25 -15.01
CA GLU A 19 57.50 32.43 -15.85
C GLU A 19 57.22 31.20 -16.73
N GLU A 20 58.27 30.60 -17.31
CA GLU A 20 58.14 29.39 -18.13
C GLU A 20 57.64 28.20 -17.30
N ARG A 21 58.20 28.01 -16.10
CA ARG A 21 57.73 26.97 -15.16
C ARG A 21 56.31 27.23 -14.66
N GLU A 22 55.91 28.49 -14.51
CA GLU A 22 54.55 28.85 -14.11
C GLU A 22 53.55 28.56 -15.23
N ARG A 23 53.88 28.94 -16.48
CA ARG A 23 53.08 28.60 -17.66
C ARG A 23 52.95 27.09 -17.87
N GLU A 24 54.04 26.34 -17.70
CA GLU A 24 54.02 24.87 -17.81
C GLU A 24 53.20 24.20 -16.69
N ARG A 25 53.09 24.84 -15.51
CA ARG A 25 52.21 24.38 -14.42
C ARG A 25 50.75 24.71 -14.72
N GLU A 26 50.45 25.90 -15.19
CA GLU A 26 49.11 26.29 -15.60
C GLU A 26 48.59 25.43 -16.74
N GLU A 27 49.41 25.14 -17.75
CA GLU A 27 49.05 24.29 -18.87
C GLU A 27 48.74 22.87 -18.40
N ARG A 28 49.60 22.28 -17.54
CA ARG A 28 49.33 20.97 -16.93
C ARG A 28 48.07 20.96 -16.07
N GLU A 29 47.78 22.05 -15.36
CA GLU A 29 46.55 22.16 -14.56
C GLU A 29 45.31 22.28 -15.44
N ARG A 30 45.38 23.03 -16.55
CA ARG A 30 44.31 23.13 -17.55
C ARG A 30 44.06 21.77 -18.22
N GLU A 31 45.11 21.08 -18.67
CA GLU A 31 44.99 19.73 -19.22
C GLU A 31 44.37 18.74 -18.21
N ARG A 32 44.75 18.83 -16.94
CA ARG A 32 44.16 17.97 -15.90
C ARG A 32 42.68 18.26 -15.70
N LYS A 33 42.28 19.55 -15.63
CA LYS A 33 40.89 19.97 -15.53
C LYS A 33 40.06 19.56 -16.74
N GLU A 34 40.62 19.67 -17.95
CA GLU A 34 39.96 19.23 -19.18
C GLU A 34 39.77 17.72 -19.20
N ARG A 35 40.77 16.92 -18.80
CA ARG A 35 40.63 15.47 -18.67
C ARG A 35 39.63 15.08 -17.60
N GLU A 36 39.63 15.76 -16.45
CA GLU A 36 38.63 15.55 -15.38
C GLU A 36 37.22 15.86 -15.89
N MET A 37 37.02 16.98 -16.60
CA MET A 37 35.74 17.35 -17.18
C MET A 37 35.30 16.38 -18.29
N GLN A 38 36.24 15.90 -19.10
CA GLN A 38 35.97 14.93 -20.15
C GLN A 38 35.56 13.57 -19.56
N MET A 39 36.27 13.09 -18.53
CA MET A 39 35.90 11.86 -17.82
C MET A 39 34.56 12.01 -17.11
N GLN A 40 34.29 13.17 -16.51
CA GLN A 40 33.02 13.45 -15.85
C GLN A 40 31.87 13.45 -16.87
N LYS A 41 32.05 14.11 -18.02
CA LYS A 41 31.08 14.12 -19.10
C LYS A 41 30.86 12.74 -19.70
N GLU A 42 31.93 11.97 -19.94
CA GLU A 42 31.83 10.58 -20.43
C GLU A 42 31.14 9.67 -19.41
N LYS A 43 31.40 9.87 -18.12
CA LYS A 43 30.72 9.15 -17.04
C LYS A 43 29.23 9.52 -16.99
N GLU A 44 28.89 10.80 -17.07
CA GLU A 44 27.50 11.27 -17.12
C GLU A 44 26.76 10.78 -18.37
N GLU A 45 27.42 10.76 -19.53
CA GLU A 45 26.87 10.20 -20.78
C GLU A 45 26.66 8.69 -20.66
N ARG A 46 27.61 7.95 -20.07
CA ARG A 46 27.46 6.52 -19.79
C ARG A 46 26.35 6.23 -18.78
N GLU A 47 26.23 7.03 -17.73
CA GLU A 47 25.15 6.90 -16.74
C GLU A 47 23.79 7.18 -17.39
N MET A 48 23.66 8.25 -18.17
CA MET A 48 22.45 8.53 -18.95
C MET A 48 22.13 7.41 -19.95
N GLN A 49 23.14 6.82 -20.58
CA GLN A 49 22.94 5.72 -21.52
C GLN A 49 22.49 4.44 -20.81
N MET A 50 23.12 4.09 -19.68
CA MET A 50 22.68 2.96 -18.86
C MET A 50 21.26 3.18 -18.33
N GLU A 51 20.91 4.39 -17.89
CA GLU A 51 19.55 4.71 -17.43
C GLU A 51 18.53 4.59 -18.57
N ARG A 52 18.87 5.05 -19.79
CA ARG A 52 18.02 4.89 -20.97
C ARG A 52 17.84 3.43 -21.35
N GLU A 53 18.93 2.65 -21.32
CA GLU A 53 18.89 1.21 -21.60
C GLU A 53 18.13 0.44 -20.52
N GLU A 54 18.26 0.82 -19.26
CA GLU A 54 17.51 0.25 -18.14
C GLU A 54 16.01 0.55 -18.29
N LYS A 55 15.65 1.81 -18.57
CA LYS A 55 14.25 2.18 -18.88
C LYS A 55 13.74 1.47 -20.12
N ALA A 56 14.57 1.26 -21.14
CA ALA A 56 14.20 0.51 -22.34
C ALA A 56 13.97 -0.97 -22.02
N ARG A 57 14.85 -1.59 -21.23
CA ARG A 57 14.68 -2.98 -20.73
C ARG A 57 13.46 -3.12 -19.84
N GLU A 58 13.21 -2.15 -18.97
CA GLU A 58 12.00 -2.13 -18.13
C GLU A 58 10.74 -1.99 -18.99
N HIS A 59 10.76 -1.10 -19.99
CA HIS A 59 9.65 -0.93 -20.92
C HIS A 59 9.43 -2.18 -21.78
N GLU A 60 10.49 -2.81 -22.28
CA GLU A 60 10.46 -4.06 -23.03
C GLU A 60 9.95 -5.21 -22.17
N PHE A 61 10.45 -5.34 -20.94
CA PHE A 61 9.98 -6.32 -19.97
C PHE A 61 8.50 -6.10 -19.66
N ARG A 62 8.06 -4.86 -19.46
CA ARG A 62 6.65 -4.50 -19.27
C ARG A 62 5.80 -4.85 -20.49
N LEU A 63 6.29 -4.60 -21.70
CA LEU A 63 5.61 -4.97 -22.94
C LEU A 63 5.49 -6.50 -23.06
N LYS A 64 6.55 -7.24 -22.71
CA LYS A 64 6.57 -8.70 -22.72
C LYS A 64 5.70 -9.32 -21.63
N GLN A 65 5.57 -8.68 -20.46
CA GLN A 65 4.60 -9.05 -19.42
C GLN A 65 3.15 -8.86 -19.91
N LEU A 66 2.89 -7.78 -20.65
CA LEU A 66 1.60 -7.55 -21.31
C LEU A 66 1.34 -8.57 -22.44
N GLU A 67 2.35 -8.91 -23.25
CA GLU A 67 2.26 -9.88 -24.35
C GLU A 67 2.07 -11.32 -23.85
N LEU A 68 2.74 -11.71 -22.75
CA LEU A 68 2.58 -13.01 -22.10
C LEU A 68 1.34 -13.11 -21.20
N GLY A 69 0.45 -12.10 -21.18
CA GLY A 69 -0.80 -12.13 -20.44
C GLY A 69 -0.63 -12.14 -18.91
N VAL A 70 0.51 -11.69 -18.40
CA VAL A 70 0.75 -11.55 -16.95
C VAL A 70 0.41 -10.12 -16.54
N ILE A 71 -0.88 -9.88 -16.31
CA ILE A 71 -1.40 -8.56 -15.91
C ILE A 71 -1.17 -8.32 -14.42
N LYS A 72 -0.22 -7.45 -14.08
CA LYS A 72 -0.22 -6.61 -12.86
C LYS A 72 -0.11 -5.16 -13.34
N GLY A 73 -1.06 -4.30 -12.93
CA GLY A 73 -1.39 -2.98 -13.52
C GLY A 73 -0.28 -1.92 -13.49
N SER A 74 -0.43 -0.70 -14.02
CA SER A 74 -1.58 0.15 -14.40
C SER A 74 -1.11 1.24 -15.40
N ASP A 75 -1.93 1.74 -16.34
CA ASP A 75 -2.56 3.10 -16.43
C ASP A 75 -2.55 3.57 -17.92
N PRO A 76 -3.18 4.69 -18.35
CA PRO A 76 -4.55 5.19 -18.17
C PRO A 76 -5.26 5.43 -19.54
N LYS A 77 -6.61 5.46 -19.55
CA LYS A 77 -7.48 5.93 -20.65
C LYS A 77 -7.37 5.17 -22.00
N ILE A 78 -8.23 4.18 -22.17
CA ILE A 78 -9.22 4.03 -23.25
C ILE A 78 -10.04 2.79 -22.87
N GLY A 79 -11.35 2.96 -22.76
CA GLY A 79 -12.26 1.93 -22.26
C GLY A 79 -12.26 0.71 -23.18
N LEU A 80 -11.62 -0.35 -22.74
CA LEU A 80 -11.96 -1.71 -23.14
C LEU A 80 -12.01 -2.55 -21.86
N ASP A 81 -13.22 -3.03 -21.59
CA ASP A 81 -13.63 -3.81 -20.44
C ASP A 81 -12.85 -5.13 -20.37
N THR A 82 -11.76 -5.13 -19.61
CA THR A 82 -11.09 -6.35 -19.15
C THR A 82 -11.33 -6.52 -17.65
N GLY A 83 -12.61 -6.69 -17.28
CA GLY A 83 -13.15 -7.75 -16.39
C GLY A 83 -12.44 -8.18 -15.09
N VAL A 84 -11.36 -7.56 -14.62
CA VAL A 84 -10.68 -7.94 -13.38
C VAL A 84 -11.24 -7.10 -12.24
N PHE A 85 -12.13 -7.70 -11.47
CA PHE A 85 -12.71 -7.10 -10.29
C PHE A 85 -11.65 -6.83 -9.21
N ASP A 86 -11.33 -5.56 -8.99
CA ASP A 86 -10.36 -5.12 -7.98
C ASP A 86 -11.04 -5.02 -6.60
N VAL A 87 -10.90 -6.08 -5.79
CA VAL A 87 -11.48 -6.17 -4.45
C VAL A 87 -11.08 -4.98 -3.58
N SER A 88 -9.81 -4.55 -3.62
CA SER A 88 -9.27 -3.48 -2.77
C SER A 88 -9.90 -2.11 -3.01
N LYS A 89 -10.32 -1.83 -4.26
CA LYS A 89 -11.07 -0.60 -4.58
C LYS A 89 -12.50 -0.65 -4.09
N HIS A 90 -13.10 -1.84 -4.08
CA HIS A 90 -14.50 -2.04 -3.72
C HIS A 90 -14.74 -2.21 -2.22
N VAL A 91 -13.74 -2.68 -1.46
CA VAL A 91 -13.78 -2.77 0.01
C VAL A 91 -14.16 -1.43 0.66
N LYS A 92 -13.74 -0.30 0.09
CA LYS A 92 -14.05 1.05 0.61
C LYS A 92 -15.53 1.42 0.51
N PHE A 93 -16.27 0.78 -0.40
CA PHE A 93 -17.71 0.97 -0.58
C PHE A 93 -18.52 -0.03 0.23
N VAL A 94 -17.88 -1.03 0.85
CA VAL A 94 -18.57 -1.94 1.73
C VAL A 94 -19.01 -1.15 2.97
N PRO A 95 -20.30 -1.23 3.35
CA PRO A 95 -20.79 -0.57 4.55
C PRO A 95 -20.03 -1.04 5.78
N LYS A 96 -19.96 -0.21 6.82
CA LYS A 96 -19.41 -0.68 8.10
C LYS A 96 -20.32 -1.74 8.69
N PHE A 97 -19.73 -2.82 9.19
CA PHE A 97 -20.48 -3.84 9.90
C PHE A 97 -21.01 -3.27 11.22
N GLN A 98 -22.31 -3.46 11.46
CA GLN A 98 -22.98 -3.04 12.69
C GLN A 98 -23.57 -4.26 13.38
N GLU A 99 -23.07 -4.58 14.58
CA GLU A 99 -23.51 -5.74 15.36
C GLU A 99 -24.97 -5.64 15.81
N ASP A 100 -25.48 -4.42 16.01
CA ASP A 100 -26.85 -4.16 16.47
C ASP A 100 -27.91 -4.52 15.41
N ASN A 101 -27.53 -4.64 14.14
CA ASN A 101 -28.47 -4.97 13.06
C ASN A 101 -27.79 -5.64 11.86
N VAL A 102 -27.33 -6.86 12.09
CA VAL A 102 -26.60 -7.68 11.10
C VAL A 102 -27.41 -7.92 9.81
N GLU A 103 -28.73 -8.12 9.92
CA GLU A 103 -29.61 -8.28 8.74
C GLU A 103 -29.61 -7.04 7.83
N LYS A 104 -29.68 -5.84 8.41
CA LYS A 104 -29.63 -4.59 7.63
C LYS A 104 -28.29 -4.42 6.92
N PHE A 105 -27.19 -4.81 7.56
CA PHE A 105 -25.87 -4.79 6.92
C PHE A 105 -25.84 -5.68 5.67
N PHE A 106 -26.29 -6.93 5.78
CA PHE A 106 -26.31 -7.84 4.63
C PHE A 106 -27.21 -7.29 3.51
N ASN A 107 -28.44 -6.87 3.83
CA ASN A 107 -29.34 -6.28 2.83
C ASN A 107 -28.73 -5.05 2.13
N HIS A 108 -27.97 -4.21 2.86
CA HIS A 108 -27.31 -3.06 2.27
C HIS A 108 -26.12 -3.46 1.38
N PHE A 109 -25.31 -4.41 1.83
CA PHE A 109 -24.21 -4.97 1.06
C PHE A 109 -24.69 -5.63 -0.24
N GLU A 110 -25.75 -6.44 -0.19
CA GLU A 110 -26.28 -7.14 -1.38
C GLU A 110 -26.80 -6.15 -2.42
N LYS A 111 -27.51 -5.10 -1.99
CA LYS A 111 -27.95 -4.01 -2.87
C LYS A 111 -26.78 -3.29 -3.53
N LEU A 112 -25.69 -3.03 -2.80
CA LEU A 112 -24.48 -2.42 -3.36
C LEU A 112 -23.77 -3.36 -4.33
N GLY A 113 -23.66 -4.65 -3.99
CA GLY A 113 -23.07 -5.66 -4.84
C GLY A 113 -23.83 -5.83 -6.15
N GLU A 114 -25.16 -5.78 -6.13
CA GLU A 114 -25.98 -5.79 -7.34
C GLU A 114 -25.87 -4.49 -8.14
N GLN A 115 -25.96 -3.33 -7.47
CA GLN A 115 -25.89 -2.03 -8.12
C GLN A 115 -24.54 -1.79 -8.82
N LEU A 116 -23.45 -2.24 -8.20
CA LEU A 116 -22.09 -2.11 -8.72
C LEU A 116 -21.62 -3.35 -9.50
N LYS A 117 -22.52 -4.33 -9.71
CA LYS A 117 -22.28 -5.58 -10.45
C LYS A 117 -21.02 -6.34 -9.99
N TRP A 118 -20.85 -6.48 -8.68
CA TRP A 118 -19.73 -7.21 -8.10
C TRP A 118 -19.87 -8.72 -8.39
N PRO A 119 -18.80 -9.42 -8.80
CA PRO A 119 -18.83 -10.86 -9.02
C PRO A 119 -19.05 -11.60 -7.70
N ARG A 120 -20.01 -12.53 -7.68
CA ARG A 120 -20.45 -13.24 -6.46
C ARG A 120 -19.31 -13.93 -5.74
N ASP A 121 -18.35 -14.47 -6.50
CA ASP A 121 -17.16 -15.16 -6.00
C ASP A 121 -16.23 -14.28 -5.15
N LYS A 122 -16.40 -12.96 -5.21
CA LYS A 122 -15.61 -11.98 -4.45
C LYS A 122 -16.37 -11.42 -3.26
N TRP A 123 -17.65 -11.73 -3.10
CA TRP A 123 -18.48 -11.18 -2.03
C TRP A 123 -18.01 -11.62 -0.65
N SER A 124 -17.61 -12.89 -0.50
CA SER A 124 -17.03 -13.44 0.73
C SER A 124 -15.78 -12.67 1.19
N ILE A 125 -14.88 -12.36 0.25
CA ILE A 125 -13.65 -11.61 0.52
C ILE A 125 -13.98 -10.15 0.92
N LEU A 126 -14.95 -9.52 0.25
CA LEU A 126 -15.36 -8.13 0.52
C LEU A 126 -16.01 -7.95 1.90
N ILE A 127 -16.84 -8.92 2.32
CA ILE A 127 -17.49 -8.85 3.64
C ILE A 127 -16.53 -9.19 4.77
N GLN A 128 -15.58 -10.13 4.56
CA GLN A 128 -14.60 -10.52 5.56
C GLN A 128 -13.81 -9.31 6.08
N SER A 129 -13.40 -8.40 5.19
CA SER A 129 -12.63 -7.21 5.59
C SER A 129 -13.40 -6.23 6.48
N ASN A 130 -14.73 -6.38 6.56
CA ASN A 130 -15.59 -5.50 7.34
C ASN A 130 -16.12 -6.16 8.62
N PHE A 131 -15.94 -7.47 8.79
CA PHE A 131 -16.35 -8.15 10.01
C PHE A 131 -15.48 -7.72 11.19
N THR A 132 -16.14 -7.52 12.33
CA THR A 132 -15.52 -7.20 13.60
C THR A 132 -16.10 -8.10 14.69
N GLY A 133 -15.34 -8.30 15.78
CA GLY A 133 -15.83 -8.99 16.97
C GLY A 133 -16.34 -10.41 16.66
N LYS A 134 -17.58 -10.70 17.06
CA LYS A 134 -18.16 -12.04 16.96
C LYS A 134 -18.33 -12.52 15.52
N ALA A 135 -18.59 -11.63 14.56
CA ALA A 135 -18.68 -12.01 13.15
C ALA A 135 -17.34 -12.53 12.60
N GLN A 136 -16.23 -11.94 13.05
CA GLN A 136 -14.89 -12.36 12.66
C GLN A 136 -14.52 -13.72 13.29
N GLU A 137 -14.93 -13.97 14.54
CA GLU A 137 -14.75 -15.27 15.20
C GLU A 137 -15.51 -16.38 14.48
N VAL A 138 -16.77 -16.12 14.11
CA VAL A 138 -17.61 -17.07 13.38
C VAL A 138 -17.02 -17.36 12.00
N TYR A 139 -16.59 -16.33 11.28
CA TYR A 139 -15.93 -16.50 9.98
C TYR A 139 -14.63 -17.34 10.09
N SER A 140 -13.82 -17.09 11.11
CA SER A 140 -12.56 -17.83 11.33
C SER A 140 -12.77 -19.29 11.75
N ALA A 141 -13.95 -19.62 12.29
CA ALA A 141 -14.32 -20.99 12.65
C ALA A 141 -14.89 -21.80 11.46
N LEU A 142 -15.20 -21.15 10.34
CA LEU A 142 -15.63 -21.83 9.13
C LEU A 142 -14.45 -22.54 8.44
N SER A 143 -14.76 -23.62 7.71
CA SER A 143 -13.80 -24.27 6.83
C SER A 143 -13.38 -23.32 5.69
N ILE A 144 -12.26 -23.60 5.04
CA ILE A 144 -11.78 -22.78 3.92
C ILE A 144 -12.84 -22.80 2.80
N GLU A 145 -13.40 -23.98 2.50
CA GLU A 145 -14.43 -24.16 1.49
C GLU A 145 -15.71 -23.38 1.80
N ASP A 146 -16.15 -23.37 3.07
CA ASP A 146 -17.35 -22.65 3.47
C ASP A 146 -17.12 -21.14 3.57
N SER A 147 -15.91 -20.70 3.90
CA SER A 147 -15.55 -19.27 3.98
C SER A 147 -15.49 -18.59 2.61
N MET A 148 -15.25 -19.37 1.55
CA MET A 148 -15.25 -18.86 0.17
C MET A 148 -16.67 -18.63 -0.37
N ASP A 149 -17.68 -19.30 0.20
CA ASP A 149 -19.08 -19.22 -0.21
C ASP A 149 -19.82 -18.14 0.59
N TYR A 150 -20.25 -17.08 -0.12
CA TYR A 150 -20.97 -15.97 0.48
C TYR A 150 -22.25 -16.40 1.23
N ASP A 151 -23.03 -17.32 0.66
CA ASP A 151 -24.34 -17.69 1.21
C ASP A 151 -24.17 -18.48 2.51
N LYS A 152 -23.13 -19.32 2.57
CA LYS A 152 -22.76 -20.03 3.80
C LYS A 152 -22.24 -19.09 4.88
N VAL A 153 -21.37 -18.15 4.52
CA VAL A 153 -20.87 -17.11 5.45
C VAL A 153 -22.02 -16.27 6.00
N LYS A 154 -22.91 -15.77 5.13
CA LYS A 154 -24.10 -15.00 5.53
C LYS A 154 -24.96 -15.78 6.51
N LYS A 155 -25.26 -17.05 6.19
CA LYS A 155 -26.08 -17.90 7.06
C LYS A 155 -25.42 -18.15 8.42
N ALA A 156 -24.14 -18.49 8.45
CA ALA A 156 -23.43 -18.77 9.70
C ALA A 156 -23.40 -17.54 10.62
N ILE A 157 -23.14 -16.36 10.05
CA ILE A 157 -23.11 -15.10 10.80
C ILE A 157 -24.51 -14.72 11.27
N LEU A 158 -25.54 -14.79 10.41
CA LEU A 158 -26.92 -14.53 10.83
C LEU A 158 -27.34 -15.46 11.95
N GLN A 159 -27.08 -16.76 11.86
CA GLN A 159 -27.39 -17.70 12.94
C GLN A 159 -26.65 -17.36 14.24
N ALA A 160 -25.35 -17.05 14.15
CA ALA A 160 -24.55 -16.70 15.31
C ALA A 160 -25.04 -15.42 16.01
N TYR A 161 -25.63 -14.48 15.25
CA TYR A 161 -26.21 -13.25 15.76
C TYR A 161 -27.71 -13.35 16.09
N GLU A 162 -28.50 -14.23 15.49
CA GLU A 162 -29.89 -14.55 15.89
C GLU A 162 -29.92 -15.27 17.24
N LEU A 163 -28.95 -16.16 17.46
CA LEU A 163 -28.74 -16.82 18.74
C LEU A 163 -28.36 -15.83 19.85
N VAL A 164 -27.99 -14.57 19.54
CA VAL A 164 -27.61 -13.55 20.52
C VAL A 164 -28.84 -12.91 21.19
N PRO A 165 -29.82 -12.32 20.49
CA PRO A 165 -31.10 -11.92 21.06
C PRO A 165 -31.83 -13.06 21.75
N GLU A 166 -31.77 -14.29 21.21
CA GLU A 166 -32.38 -15.43 21.90
C GLU A 166 -31.64 -15.80 23.19
N ALA A 167 -30.31 -15.80 23.20
CA ALA A 167 -29.54 -15.98 24.43
C ALA A 167 -29.80 -14.86 25.45
N TYR A 168 -29.95 -13.60 25.01
CA TYR A 168 -30.33 -12.49 25.89
C TYR A 168 -31.77 -12.61 26.39
N ARG A 169 -32.74 -13.00 25.54
CA ARG A 169 -34.13 -13.33 25.94
C ARG A 169 -34.16 -14.43 26.99
N GLN A 170 -33.43 -15.50 26.76
CA GLN A 170 -33.34 -16.61 27.71
C GLN A 170 -32.68 -16.15 29.01
N LYS A 171 -31.58 -15.39 28.95
CA LYS A 171 -30.92 -14.83 30.14
C LYS A 171 -31.86 -13.90 30.91
N PHE A 172 -32.53 -12.95 30.26
CA PHE A 172 -33.52 -12.06 30.88
C PHE A 172 -34.65 -12.83 31.56
N ARG A 173 -35.24 -13.84 30.89
CA ARG A 173 -36.35 -14.64 31.42
C ARG A 173 -35.90 -15.55 32.57
N LYS A 174 -34.69 -16.11 32.48
CA LYS A 174 -34.10 -17.02 33.48
C LYS A 174 -33.43 -16.28 34.64
N TYR A 175 -33.12 -14.98 34.48
CA TYR A 175 -32.47 -14.19 35.53
C TYR A 175 -33.40 -14.07 36.75
N ARG A 176 -32.88 -14.44 37.91
CA ARG A 176 -33.56 -14.42 39.21
C ARG A 176 -32.66 -13.69 40.19
N LYS A 177 -33.27 -12.92 41.09
CA LYS A 177 -32.56 -12.18 42.14
C LYS A 177 -31.85 -13.18 43.04
N ALA A 178 -30.55 -12.98 43.27
CA ALA A 178 -29.83 -13.73 44.28
C ALA A 178 -30.14 -13.20 45.69
N ASP A 179 -30.07 -14.08 46.70
CA ASP A 179 -30.36 -13.70 48.10
C ASP A 179 -29.40 -12.62 48.63
N THR A 180 -28.18 -12.59 48.10
CA THR A 180 -27.14 -11.60 48.42
C THR A 180 -27.23 -10.30 47.61
N GLN A 181 -28.11 -10.22 46.60
CA GLN A 181 -28.21 -9.07 45.70
C GLN A 181 -29.29 -8.08 46.17
N THR A 182 -29.03 -6.78 46.09
CA THR A 182 -30.04 -5.76 46.35
C THR A 182 -31.04 -5.65 45.20
N TYR A 183 -32.24 -5.12 45.46
CA TYR A 183 -33.26 -4.94 44.40
C TYR A 183 -32.82 -3.97 43.30
N VAL A 184 -31.98 -2.98 43.65
CA VAL A 184 -31.44 -2.00 42.70
C VAL A 184 -30.44 -2.67 41.74
N GLU A 185 -29.52 -3.48 42.26
CA GLU A 185 -28.57 -4.24 41.43
C GLU A 185 -29.27 -5.29 40.56
N PHE A 186 -30.32 -5.93 41.08
CA PHE A 186 -31.13 -6.85 40.30
C PHE A 186 -31.85 -6.16 39.14
N ALA A 187 -32.47 -4.99 39.40
CA ALA A 187 -33.13 -4.20 38.38
C ALA A 187 -32.15 -3.75 37.29
N TYR A 188 -30.99 -3.21 37.69
CA TYR A 188 -29.94 -2.79 36.76
C TYR A 188 -29.45 -3.92 35.84
N GLN A 189 -29.18 -5.10 36.39
CA GLN A 189 -28.72 -6.24 35.57
C GLN A 189 -29.83 -6.78 34.66
N LYS A 190 -31.08 -6.72 35.12
CA LYS A 190 -32.24 -7.13 34.32
C LYS A 190 -32.52 -6.15 33.18
N GLU A 191 -32.34 -4.85 33.41
CA GLU A 191 -32.41 -3.78 32.41
C GLU A 191 -31.31 -3.94 31.35
N ARG A 192 -30.07 -4.23 31.74
CA ARG A 192 -28.98 -4.51 30.78
C ARG A 192 -29.24 -5.73 29.89
N HIS A 193 -29.94 -6.74 30.41
CA HIS A 193 -30.37 -7.88 29.59
C HIS A 193 -31.53 -7.55 28.67
N PHE A 194 -32.36 -6.56 29.03
CA PHE A 194 -33.46 -6.04 28.22
C PHE A 194 -32.96 -5.11 27.11
N ASP A 195 -31.99 -4.24 27.37
CA ASP A 195 -31.41 -3.35 26.34
C ASP A 195 -30.67 -4.12 25.23
N ARG A 196 -30.32 -5.37 25.51
CA ARG A 196 -29.67 -6.31 24.59
C ARG A 196 -30.61 -7.42 24.09
N TRP A 197 -31.89 -7.37 24.48
CA TRP A 197 -32.95 -8.21 23.95
C TRP A 197 -33.23 -7.83 22.49
#